data_AF-A0A4V0ZBH0-F1
#
_entry.id   AF-A0A4V0ZBH0-F1
#
_cell.length_a   1.000
_cell.length_b   1.000
_cell.length_c   1.000
_cell.angle_alpha   90.00
_cell.angle_beta   90.00
_cell.angle_gamma   90.00
#
_symmetry.space_group_name_H-M   'P 1'
#
loop_
_entity.id
_entity.type
_entity.pdbx_description
1 polymer ?
#
loop_
_entity_poly.entity_id
_entity_poly.type
_entity_poly.pdbx_seq_one_letter_code
_entity_poly.pdbx_strand_id
1 'polypeptide(L)'
;MEAAGVDGLLARAVAGTDHVHLVDGGADREEIYDRFARGLLFPAHFGRNLDALMDCLRDVADRHDAPWTLVWRPGHHDAPDPMHPGGGVGTDPAILDVLSDLDDEYPDLSIVIADR
;
A
#
# COMPACT_ATOMS: atom_id res chain seq x y z
N MET A 1 27.26 -10.87 -4.37
CA MET A 1 26.57 -10.15 -3.27
C MET A 1 25.32 -9.57 -3.90
N GLU A 2 24.35 -10.41 -4.19
CA GLU A 2 23.08 -10.04 -4.84
C GLU A 2 22.02 -10.97 -4.23
N ALA A 3 21.49 -10.55 -3.09
CA ALA A 3 20.24 -11.05 -2.53
C ALA A 3 19.36 -9.86 -2.14
N ALA A 4 19.53 -8.73 -2.83
CA ALA A 4 18.77 -7.48 -2.63
C ALA A 4 17.52 -7.44 -3.52
N GLY A 5 16.94 -8.61 -3.80
CA GLY A 5 15.66 -8.77 -4.49
C GLY A 5 14.58 -9.24 -3.52
N VAL A 6 13.39 -9.49 -4.05
CA VAL A 6 12.20 -9.96 -3.32
C VAL A 6 12.50 -11.13 -2.36
N ASP A 7 13.46 -12.01 -2.71
CA ASP A 7 13.90 -13.12 -1.85
C ASP A 7 14.55 -12.66 -0.53
N GLY A 8 15.32 -11.56 -0.55
CA GLY A 8 15.89 -10.95 0.65
C GLY A 8 14.81 -10.33 1.52
N LEU A 9 13.78 -9.73 0.89
CA LEU A 9 12.60 -9.21 1.59
C LEU A 9 11.77 -10.32 2.24
N LEU A 10 11.57 -11.43 1.52
CA LEU A 10 10.85 -12.57 2.02
C LEU A 10 11.61 -13.27 3.16
N ALA A 11 12.94 -13.39 3.07
CA ALA A 11 13.77 -14.00 4.11
C ALA A 11 13.73 -13.22 5.44
N ARG A 12 13.77 -11.89 5.41
CA ARG A 12 13.66 -11.05 6.63
C ARG A 12 12.25 -11.03 7.23
N ALA A 13 11.22 -11.07 6.37
CA ALA A 13 9.83 -11.20 6.80
C ALA A 13 9.59 -12.54 7.51
N VAL A 14 10.08 -13.64 6.93
CA VAL A 14 9.95 -15.00 7.49
C VAL A 14 10.79 -15.14 8.77
N ALA A 15 11.92 -14.44 8.88
CA ALA A 15 12.71 -14.38 10.10
C ALA A 15 12.07 -13.56 11.23
N GLY A 16 10.97 -12.83 10.95
CA GLY A 16 10.24 -12.03 11.94
C GLY A 16 10.94 -10.73 12.35
N THR A 17 11.96 -10.30 11.60
CA THR A 17 12.75 -9.09 11.87
C THR A 17 12.24 -7.86 11.14
N ASP A 18 11.38 -8.04 10.13
CA ASP A 18 10.80 -6.98 9.31
C ASP A 18 9.29 -7.21 9.23
N HIS A 19 8.50 -6.19 9.53
CA HIS A 19 7.05 -6.29 9.35
C HIS A 19 6.75 -6.11 7.87
N VAL A 20 6.13 -7.11 7.23
CA VAL A 20 5.80 -7.01 5.80
C VAL A 20 4.32 -7.23 5.60
N HIS A 21 3.66 -6.21 5.05
CA HIS A 21 2.26 -6.30 4.64
C HIS A 21 2.18 -6.31 3.11
N LEU A 22 1.41 -7.26 2.57
CA LEU A 22 1.11 -7.32 1.15
C LEU A 22 -0.35 -6.94 0.95
N VAL A 23 -0.59 -5.92 0.11
CA VAL A 23 -1.93 -5.46 -0.25
C VAL A 23 -2.09 -5.53 -1.76
N ASP A 24 -3.20 -6.09 -2.19
CA ASP A 24 -3.57 -6.16 -3.61
C ASP A 24 -4.46 -5.00 -4.02
N GLY A 25 -4.54 -4.79 -5.34
CA GLY A 25 -5.81 -4.53 -6.00
C GLY A 25 -6.24 -3.11 -6.09
N GLY A 26 -7.46 -2.77 -6.47
CA GLY A 26 -8.61 -3.55 -6.92
C GLY A 26 -9.25 -2.88 -8.15
N ALA A 27 -10.42 -3.36 -8.59
CA ALA A 27 -11.08 -2.88 -9.80
C ALA A 27 -11.56 -1.43 -9.70
N ASP A 28 -11.88 -0.99 -8.49
CA ASP A 28 -12.36 0.35 -8.18
C ASP A 28 -11.85 0.80 -6.80
N ARG A 29 -12.17 2.04 -6.43
CA ARG A 29 -11.65 2.66 -5.21
C ARG A 29 -12.17 1.98 -3.95
N GLU A 30 -13.43 1.56 -3.94
CA GLU A 30 -14.01 0.87 -2.78
C GLU A 30 -13.33 -0.47 -2.56
N GLU A 31 -13.03 -1.19 -3.65
CA GLU A 31 -12.30 -2.46 -3.54
C GLU A 31 -10.85 -2.26 -3.07
N ILE A 32 -10.17 -1.19 -3.50
CA ILE A 32 -8.84 -0.82 -2.98
C ILE A 32 -8.94 -0.60 -1.46
N TYR A 33 -9.88 0.22 -1.01
CA TYR A 33 -10.12 0.50 0.40
C TYR A 33 -10.39 -0.77 1.22
N ASP A 34 -11.19 -1.69 0.70
CA ASP A 34 -11.46 -2.97 1.37
C ASP A 34 -10.21 -3.85 1.47
N ARG A 35 -9.37 -3.86 0.44
CA ARG A 35 -8.11 -4.63 0.45
C ARG A 35 -7.10 -4.04 1.43
N PHE A 36 -6.97 -2.71 1.50
CA PHE A 36 -6.15 -2.05 2.53
C PHE A 36 -6.68 -2.33 3.93
N ALA A 37 -7.98 -2.13 4.16
CA ALA A 37 -8.60 -2.32 5.47
C ALA A 37 -8.43 -3.76 5.99
N ARG A 38 -8.59 -4.75 5.11
CA ARG A 38 -8.39 -6.15 5.45
C ARG A 38 -6.91 -6.52 5.61
N GLY A 39 -6.05 -6.04 4.71
CA GLY A 39 -4.63 -6.37 4.70
C GLY A 39 -3.86 -5.79 5.88
N LEU A 40 -4.30 -4.63 6.39
CA LEU A 40 -3.65 -3.89 7.46
C LEU A 40 -4.46 -3.86 8.77
N LEU A 41 -5.58 -4.57 8.81
CA LEU A 41 -6.46 -4.67 9.99
C LEU A 41 -6.92 -3.30 10.50
N PHE A 42 -7.43 -2.47 9.58
CA PHE A 42 -8.00 -1.15 9.92
C PHE A 42 -9.22 -1.28 10.83
N PRO A 43 -9.57 -0.22 11.58
CA PRO A 43 -10.75 -0.21 12.43
C PRO A 43 -12.05 -0.39 11.63
N ALA A 44 -13.06 -0.99 12.26
CA ALA A 44 -14.37 -1.23 11.65
C ALA A 44 -15.12 0.06 11.21
N HIS A 45 -14.70 1.22 11.73
CA HIS A 45 -15.25 2.54 11.38
C HIS A 45 -14.39 3.29 10.36
N PHE A 46 -13.56 2.59 9.59
CA PHE A 46 -12.75 3.18 8.52
C PHE A 46 -13.61 4.00 7.54
N GLY A 47 -13.27 5.28 7.38
CA GLY A 47 -14.09 6.28 6.70
C GLY A 47 -14.11 6.22 5.16
N ARG A 48 -13.39 5.27 4.54
CA ARG A 48 -13.35 5.03 3.08
C ARG A 48 -13.13 6.30 2.25
N ASN A 49 -12.14 7.09 2.63
CA ASN A 49 -11.67 8.25 1.88
C ASN A 49 -10.14 8.36 2.04
N LEU A 50 -9.51 9.25 1.26
CA LEU A 50 -8.05 9.39 1.23
C LEU A 50 -7.47 9.83 2.57
N ASP A 51 -8.10 10.78 3.25
CA ASP A 51 -7.64 11.25 4.56
C ASP A 51 -7.71 10.13 5.60
N ALA A 52 -8.83 9.40 5.62
CA ALA A 52 -9.00 8.24 6.49
C ALA A 52 -7.99 7.12 6.18
N LEU A 53 -7.63 6.94 4.91
CA LEU A 53 -6.61 5.97 4.50
C LEU A 53 -5.25 6.39 5.05
N MET A 54 -4.84 7.65 4.85
CA MET A 54 -3.60 8.19 5.40
C MET A 54 -3.54 8.03 6.93
N ASP A 55 -4.61 8.39 7.64
CA ASP A 55 -4.68 8.28 9.10
C ASP A 55 -4.55 6.82 9.57
N CYS A 56 -5.19 5.87 8.89
CA CYS A 56 -5.06 4.46 9.23
C CYS A 56 -3.67 3.90 8.90
N LEU A 57 -3.03 4.38 7.82
CA LEU A 57 -1.68 3.97 7.46
C LEU A 57 -0.64 4.49 8.47
N ARG A 58 -0.77 5.75 8.90
CA ARG A 58 0.02 6.35 9.99
C ARG A 58 -0.11 5.52 11.26
N ASP A 59 -1.33 5.20 11.66
CA ASP A 59 -1.57 4.39 12.86
C ASP A 59 -0.98 2.98 12.74
N VAL A 60 -0.94 2.39 11.54
CA VAL A 60 -0.22 1.12 11.33
C VAL A 60 1.29 1.31 11.43
N ALA A 61 1.86 2.34 10.81
CA ALA A 61 3.28 2.66 10.90
C ALA A 61 3.72 2.88 12.37
N ASP A 62 2.95 3.67 13.12
CA ASP A 62 3.21 4.01 14.52
C ASP A 62 3.18 2.80 15.46
N ARG A 63 2.49 1.71 15.09
CA ARG A 63 2.43 0.46 15.88
C ARG A 63 3.69 -0.40 15.73
N HIS A 64 4.54 -0.12 14.75
CA HIS A 64 5.71 -0.94 14.46
C HIS A 64 6.97 -0.33 15.13
N ASP A 65 7.54 -1.07 16.10
CA ASP A 65 8.82 -0.71 16.73
C ASP A 65 10.05 -1.09 15.86
N ALA A 66 9.83 -1.59 14.66
CA ALA A 66 10.83 -2.07 13.72
C ALA A 66 10.44 -1.66 12.28
N PRO A 67 11.38 -1.66 11.32
CA PRO A 67 11.08 -1.29 9.94
C PRO A 67 9.88 -2.04 9.38
N TRP A 68 9.00 -1.29 8.72
CA TRP A 68 7.79 -1.80 8.10
C TRP A 68 7.92 -1.69 6.58
N THR A 69 7.74 -2.81 5.89
CA THR A 69 7.63 -2.83 4.43
C THR A 69 6.16 -3.02 4.01
N LEU A 70 5.63 -2.09 3.22
CA LEU A 70 4.34 -2.24 2.57
C LEU A 70 4.55 -2.57 1.08
N VAL A 71 4.17 -3.78 0.67
CA VAL A 71 4.16 -4.18 -0.73
C VAL A 71 2.75 -3.98 -1.29
N TRP A 72 2.59 -3.02 -2.19
CA TRP A 72 1.32 -2.81 -2.88
C TRP A 72 1.41 -3.34 -4.32
N ARG A 73 0.50 -4.24 -4.66
CA ARG A 73 0.32 -4.77 -6.02
C ARG A 73 -0.86 -4.07 -6.67
N PRO A 74 -0.66 -3.03 -7.48
CA PRO A 74 -1.77 -2.34 -8.10
C PRO A 74 -2.63 -3.32 -8.91
N GLY A 75 -3.94 -3.26 -8.68
CA GLY A 75 -4.92 -3.96 -9.50
C GLY A 75 -5.13 -3.28 -10.84
N HIS A 76 -5.84 -3.95 -11.75
CA HIS A 76 -6.42 -3.26 -12.91
C HIS A 76 -7.58 -2.41 -12.41
N HIS A 77 -7.42 -1.09 -12.39
CA HIS A 77 -8.49 -0.16 -12.03
C HIS A 77 -9.30 0.20 -13.28
N ASP A 78 -10.58 -0.16 -13.31
CA ASP A 78 -11.48 0.05 -14.46
C ASP A 78 -12.25 1.39 -14.36
N ALA A 79 -11.91 2.27 -13.41
CA ALA A 79 -12.59 3.55 -13.31
C ALA A 79 -12.21 4.48 -14.48
N PRO A 80 -13.18 5.13 -15.13
CA PRO A 80 -12.87 6.16 -16.12
C PRO A 80 -12.20 7.33 -15.40
N ASP A 81 -10.92 7.56 -15.68
CA ASP A 81 -10.23 8.77 -15.23
C ASP A 81 -10.89 9.99 -15.89
N PRO A 82 -11.51 10.92 -15.14
CA PRO A 82 -12.08 12.13 -15.70
C PRO A 82 -11.01 13.04 -16.35
N MET A 83 -9.73 12.87 -16.00
CA MET A 83 -8.60 13.53 -16.65
C MET A 83 -8.03 12.76 -17.85
N HIS A 84 -8.28 11.45 -17.96
CA HIS A 84 -7.88 10.60 -19.09
C HIS A 84 -9.06 9.75 -19.62
N PRO A 85 -10.01 10.38 -20.33
CA PRO A 85 -11.22 9.72 -20.85
C PRO A 85 -10.96 8.69 -21.97
N GLY A 86 -9.70 8.33 -22.23
CA GLY A 86 -9.25 7.43 -23.30
C GLY A 86 -8.84 6.03 -22.85
N GLY A 87 -9.08 5.65 -21.60
CA GLY A 87 -8.72 4.33 -21.07
C GLY A 87 -7.23 4.27 -20.72
N GLY A 88 -6.89 4.77 -19.54
CA GLY A 88 -5.63 4.45 -18.90
C GLY A 88 -5.78 3.18 -18.08
N VAL A 89 -5.22 2.08 -18.56
CA VAL A 89 -4.91 0.92 -17.72
C VAL A 89 -3.89 1.43 -16.70
N GLY A 90 -4.26 1.60 -15.44
CA GLY A 90 -3.34 2.21 -14.49
C GLY A 90 -3.81 2.21 -13.05
N THR A 91 -2.82 2.23 -12.16
CA THR A 91 -2.93 2.41 -10.72
C THR A 91 -3.64 3.71 -10.37
N ASP A 92 -4.45 3.71 -9.32
CA ASP A 92 -5.13 4.92 -8.86
C ASP A 92 -4.10 5.98 -8.38
N PRO A 93 -4.00 7.14 -9.07
CA PRO A 93 -2.95 8.12 -8.79
C PRO A 93 -3.09 8.76 -7.41
N ALA A 94 -4.31 8.93 -6.90
CA ALA A 94 -4.49 9.56 -5.60
C ALA A 94 -4.13 8.61 -4.45
N ILE A 95 -4.19 7.29 -4.68
CA ILE A 95 -3.65 6.31 -3.72
C ILE A 95 -2.11 6.34 -3.77
N LEU A 96 -1.51 6.44 -4.96
CA LEU A 96 -0.06 6.59 -5.09
C LEU A 96 0.45 7.84 -4.37
N ASP A 97 -0.26 8.97 -4.50
CA ASP A 97 0.09 10.21 -3.80
C ASP A 97 0.08 10.01 -2.27
N VAL A 98 -0.98 9.40 -1.72
CA VAL A 98 -1.04 9.08 -0.28
C VAL A 98 0.12 8.18 0.16
N LEU A 99 0.46 7.16 -0.63
CA LEU A 99 1.58 6.27 -0.30
C LEU A 99 2.92 7.02 -0.37
N SER A 100 3.12 7.88 -1.38
CA SER A 100 4.32 8.70 -1.49
C SER A 100 4.47 9.64 -0.30
N ASP A 101 3.39 10.34 0.08
CA ASP A 101 3.39 11.23 1.25
C ASP A 101 3.70 10.46 2.54
N LEU A 102 3.22 9.22 2.67
CA LEU A 102 3.50 8.36 3.81
C LEU A 102 4.97 7.89 3.86
N ASP A 103 5.54 7.50 2.72
CA ASP A 103 6.96 7.10 2.60
C ASP A 103 7.89 8.28 2.96
N ASP A 104 7.53 9.49 2.54
CA ASP A 104 8.24 10.72 2.91
C ASP A 104 8.13 11.05 4.42
N GLU A 105 7.00 10.71 5.06
CA GLU A 105 6.75 10.97 6.49
C GLU A 105 7.46 9.96 7.42
N TYR A 106 7.59 8.70 6.99
CA TYR A 106 8.13 7.62 7.82
C TYR A 106 9.42 7.03 7.23
N PRO A 107 10.61 7.45 7.71
CA PRO A 107 11.88 6.99 7.14
C PRO A 107 12.20 5.50 7.38
N ASP A 108 11.52 4.88 8.34
CA ASP A 108 11.63 3.44 8.64
C ASP A 108 10.54 2.61 7.92
N LEU A 109 9.66 3.26 7.17
CA LEU A 109 8.74 2.63 6.23
C LEU A 109 9.42 2.47 4.88
N SER A 110 9.18 1.35 4.22
CA SER A 110 9.53 1.16 2.81
C SER A 110 8.30 0.73 2.04
N ILE A 111 7.91 1.51 1.04
CA ILE A 111 6.81 1.15 0.14
C ILE A 111 7.35 0.58 -1.16
N VAL A 112 6.88 -0.61 -1.52
CA VAL A 112 7.25 -1.29 -2.78
C VAL A 112 6.02 -1.43 -3.65
N ILE A 113 6.03 -0.76 -4.80
CA ILE A 113 5.02 -0.92 -5.84
C ILE A 113 5.45 -2.07 -6.76
N ALA A 114 4.78 -3.21 -6.64
CA ALA A 114 5.04 -4.38 -7.47
C ALA A 114 4.14 -4.34 -8.71
N ASP A 115 4.59 -3.58 -9.71
CA ASP A 115 3.99 -3.58 -11.05
C ASP A 115 4.21 -4.94 -11.73
N ARG A 116 3.20 -5.43 -12.45
CA ARG A 116 3.20 -6.78 -13.06
C ARG A 116 3.83 -6.80 -14.44
#